data_AF-A0A4Q4T2V6-F1
#
_entry.id   AF-A0A4Q4T2V6-F1
#
_cell.length_a   1.000
_cell.length_b   1.000
_cell.length_c   1.000
_cell.angle_alpha   90.00
_cell.angle_beta   90.00
_cell.angle_gamma   90.00
#
_symmetry.space_group_name_H-M   'P 1'
#
loop_
_entity.id
_entity.type
_entity.pdbx_description
1 polymer ?
#
loop_
_entity_poly.entity_id
_entity_poly.type
_entity_poly.pdbx_seq_one_letter_code
_entity_poly.pdbx_strand_id
1 'polypeptide(L)'
;MRRNKRCLLAYHKTRTDRLEELVWKGYDVVDLAGQQVRDGPGAAGAGLGMVNGDGGSSSLSPQEEDYVRHYSDLLAAYKGQWTDIDLTGSLEPPRDLFIDVRVLKDAGEIQTEYGAITLTKNSQFYVRQGDVERLIAQGYLQKLG
;
A
#
# COMPACT_ATOMS: atom_id res chain seq x y z
N MET A 1 13.79 4.34 36.60
CA MET A 1 13.70 5.24 35.42
C MET A 1 14.40 4.71 34.16
N ARG A 2 15.68 4.28 34.19
CA ARG A 2 16.39 3.81 32.97
C ARG A 2 15.73 2.60 32.28
N ARG A 3 15.16 1.65 33.03
CA ARG A 3 14.49 0.46 32.50
C ARG A 3 13.27 0.82 31.64
N ASN A 4 12.35 1.61 32.18
CA ASN A 4 11.13 2.03 31.47
C ASN A 4 11.47 2.82 30.20
N LYS A 5 12.45 3.73 30.27
CA LYS A 5 12.92 4.47 29.09
C LYS A 5 13.43 3.54 27.98
N ARG A 6 14.21 2.51 28.33
CA ARG A 6 14.71 1.52 27.35
C ARG A 6 13.58 0.71 26.72
N CYS A 7 12.63 0.23 27.52
CA CYS A 7 11.50 -0.56 27.02
C CYS A 7 10.61 0.27 26.07
N LEU A 8 10.29 1.51 26.43
CA LEU A 8 9.47 2.39 25.59
C LEU A 8 10.17 2.75 24.29
N LEU A 9 11.45 3.13 24.34
CA LEU A 9 12.22 3.44 23.13
C LEU A 9 12.36 2.23 22.21
N ALA A 10 12.57 1.04 22.77
CA ALA A 10 12.65 -0.19 21.98
C ALA A 10 11.32 -0.50 21.29
N TYR A 11 10.20 -0.36 21.99
CA TYR A 11 8.87 -0.52 21.41
C TYR A 11 8.63 0.47 20.26
N HIS A 12 8.81 1.77 20.51
CA HIS A 12 8.59 2.79 19.49
C HIS A 12 9.53 2.61 18.30
N LYS A 13 10.82 2.32 18.51
CA LYS A 13 11.76 2.09 17.41
C LYS A 13 11.35 0.91 16.55
N THR A 14 11.02 -0.23 17.18
CA THR A 14 10.60 -1.44 16.45
C THR A 14 9.32 -1.19 15.64
N ARG A 15 8.40 -0.42 16.23
CA ARG A 15 7.14 -0.07 15.60
C ARG A 15 7.33 0.89 14.43
N THR A 16 8.14 1.95 14.60
CA THR A 16 8.50 2.89 13.53
C THR A 16 9.22 2.17 12.38
N ASP A 17 10.15 1.27 12.67
CA ASP A 17 10.86 0.49 11.62
C ASP A 17 9.89 -0.29 10.75
N ARG A 18 8.84 -0.85 11.35
CA ARG A 18 7.80 -1.56 10.61
C ARG A 18 6.94 -0.62 9.76
N LEU A 19 6.63 0.57 10.26
CA LEU A 19 5.85 1.56 9.50
C LEU A 19 6.65 2.10 8.32
N GLU A 20 7.92 2.42 8.52
CA GLU A 20 8.82 2.83 7.44
C GLU A 20 8.91 1.74 6.37
N GLU A 21 9.10 0.48 6.75
CA GLU A 21 9.13 -0.65 5.81
C GLU A 21 7.85 -0.74 4.95
N LEU A 22 6.67 -0.49 5.54
CA LEU A 22 5.41 -0.48 4.80
C LEU A 22 5.33 0.68 3.80
N VAL A 23 5.79 1.88 4.19
CA VAL A 23 5.86 3.03 3.29
C VAL A 23 6.80 2.75 2.12
N TRP A 24 7.96 2.14 2.37
CA TRP A 24 8.91 1.75 1.32
C TRP A 24 8.37 0.69 0.37
N LYS A 25 7.46 -0.18 0.84
CA LYS A 25 6.74 -1.15 0.01
C LYS A 25 5.57 -0.55 -0.78
N GLY A 26 5.33 0.76 -0.64
CA GLY A 26 4.26 1.46 -1.35
C GLY A 26 2.85 1.20 -0.79
N TYR A 27 2.74 0.67 0.42
CA TYR A 27 1.44 0.60 1.09
C TYR A 27 1.02 1.99 1.57
N ASP A 28 -0.21 2.37 1.29
CA ASP A 28 -0.83 3.49 1.99
C ASP A 28 -1.24 3.02 3.39
N VAL A 29 -0.34 3.26 4.34
CA VAL A 29 -0.49 2.84 5.74
C VAL A 29 -1.69 3.51 6.41
N VAL A 30 -2.07 4.71 5.96
CA VAL A 30 -3.22 5.46 6.50
C VAL A 30 -4.53 4.85 5.99
N ASP A 31 -4.59 4.51 4.69
CA ASP A 31 -5.75 3.83 4.10
C ASP A 31 -5.91 2.38 4.62
N LEU A 32 -4.82 1.66 4.88
CA LEU A 32 -4.87 0.32 5.48
C LEU A 32 -5.50 0.34 6.87
N ALA A 33 -5.20 1.35 7.68
CA ALA A 33 -5.83 1.57 8.97
C ALA A 33 -7.33 1.86 8.84
N GLY A 34 -7.74 2.59 7.80
CA GLY A 34 -9.14 2.85 7.48
C GLY A 34 -9.90 1.63 6.94
N GLN A 35 -9.24 0.73 6.21
CA GLN A 35 -9.84 -0.52 5.71
C GLN A 35 -10.07 -1.58 6.78
N GLN A 36 -9.20 -1.66 7.81
CA GLN A 36 -9.43 -2.53 8.96
C GLN A 36 -10.74 -2.22 9.71
N VAL A 37 -11.23 -0.98 9.62
CA VAL A 37 -12.51 -0.54 10.19
C VAL A 37 -13.70 -1.03 9.34
N ARG A 38 -13.50 -1.27 8.03
CA ARG A 38 -14.57 -1.52 7.06
C ARG A 38 -14.85 -3.00 6.79
N ASP A 39 -13.84 -3.87 6.86
CA ASP A 39 -13.98 -5.32 6.59
C ASP A 39 -14.34 -6.15 7.84
N GLY A 40 -14.81 -5.50 8.92
CA GLY A 40 -15.43 -6.20 10.05
C GLY A 40 -16.72 -6.94 9.62
N PRO A 41 -17.03 -8.12 10.17
CA PRO A 41 -18.19 -8.92 9.77
C PRO A 41 -19.48 -8.26 10.30
N GLY A 42 -19.98 -7.25 9.58
CA GLY A 42 -21.12 -6.46 10.04
C GLY A 42 -21.84 -5.65 8.97
N ALA A 43 -21.58 -5.89 7.68
CA ALA A 43 -22.26 -5.18 6.59
C ALA A 43 -23.64 -5.82 6.26
N ALA A 44 -24.56 -5.80 7.22
CA ALA A 44 -26.00 -5.93 6.96
C ALA A 44 -26.82 -5.35 8.12
N GLY A 45 -27.49 -4.22 7.90
CA GLY A 45 -28.63 -3.80 8.71
C GLY A 45 -28.51 -2.43 9.36
N ALA A 46 -29.38 -1.51 8.93
CA ALA A 46 -29.63 -0.22 9.56
C ALA A 46 -30.15 -0.37 11.01
N GLY A 47 -29.71 0.51 11.92
CA GLY A 47 -30.28 0.60 13.26
C GLY A 47 -29.49 1.52 14.20
N LEU A 48 -30.12 2.61 14.63
CA LEU A 48 -29.65 3.49 15.71
C LEU A 48 -29.54 2.70 17.03
N GLY A 49 -28.36 2.66 17.63
CA GLY A 49 -28.15 2.05 18.94
C GLY A 49 -26.75 2.29 19.49
N MET A 50 -26.66 3.10 20.55
CA MET A 50 -25.49 3.24 21.42
C MET A 50 -25.00 1.86 21.90
N VAL A 51 -23.79 1.46 21.49
CA VAL A 51 -23.06 0.33 22.07
C VAL A 51 -21.57 0.71 22.17
N ASN A 52 -21.08 0.80 23.41
CA ASN A 52 -19.66 0.74 23.73
C ASN A 52 -19.09 -0.58 23.18
N GLY A 53 -18.15 -0.51 22.24
CA GLY A 53 -17.54 -1.68 21.60
C GLY A 53 -16.20 -1.31 20.98
N ASP A 54 -15.15 -1.53 21.75
CA ASP A 54 -13.73 -1.38 21.43
C ASP A 54 -13.30 -2.46 20.40
N GLY A 55 -13.67 -2.29 19.13
CA GLY A 55 -13.49 -3.32 18.11
C GLY A 55 -13.38 -2.75 16.71
N GLY A 56 -12.16 -2.38 16.31
CA GLY A 56 -11.82 -1.94 14.96
C GLY A 56 -11.24 -0.53 14.87
N SER A 57 -10.71 0.05 15.95
CA SER A 57 -9.91 1.26 15.85
C SER A 57 -8.60 0.94 15.13
N SER A 58 -8.24 1.79 14.15
CA SER A 58 -6.91 1.86 13.57
C SER A 58 -5.86 1.52 14.65
N SER A 59 -5.03 0.50 14.40
CA SER A 59 -4.01 0.11 15.38
C SER A 59 -2.92 1.18 15.56
N LEU A 60 -2.98 2.27 14.79
CA LEU A 60 -2.09 3.44 14.83
C LEU A 60 -2.62 4.49 15.79
N SER A 61 -1.72 5.05 16.59
CA SER A 61 -2.02 6.26 17.34
C SER A 61 -2.03 7.49 16.41
N PRO A 62 -2.75 8.57 16.75
CA PRO A 62 -2.77 9.79 15.94
C PRO A 62 -1.36 10.37 15.68
N GLN A 63 -0.47 10.25 16.66
CA GLN A 63 0.91 10.70 16.53
C GLN A 63 1.70 9.87 15.51
N GLU A 64 1.38 8.59 15.38
CA GLU A 64 1.99 7.71 14.38
C GLU A 64 1.45 7.98 12.98
N GLU A 65 0.15 8.28 12.85
CA GLU A 65 -0.42 8.72 11.56
C GLU A 65 0.26 10.00 11.07
N ASP A 66 0.42 10.99 11.94
CA ASP A 66 1.11 12.23 11.59
C ASP A 66 2.59 11.98 11.25
N TYR A 67 3.26 11.10 11.99
CA TYR A 67 4.63 10.71 11.68
C TYR A 67 4.75 10.07 10.28
N VAL A 68 3.85 9.13 9.96
CA VAL A 68 3.84 8.45 8.67
C VAL A 68 3.55 9.42 7.53
N ARG A 69 2.61 10.36 7.70
CA ARG A 69 2.35 11.41 6.70
C ARG A 69 3.62 12.23 6.40
N HIS A 70 4.28 12.74 7.44
CA HIS A 70 5.51 13.51 7.27
C HIS A 70 6.65 12.67 6.66
N TYR A 71 6.76 11.38 7.01
CA TYR A 71 7.76 10.49 6.45
C TYR A 71 7.51 10.21 4.96
N SER A 72 6.24 9.98 4.58
CA SER A 72 5.83 9.82 3.18
C SER A 72 6.12 11.08 2.36
N ASP A 73 5.85 12.27 2.90
CA ASP A 73 6.17 13.55 2.25
C ASP A 73 7.69 13.71 2.09
N LEU A 74 8.48 13.36 3.11
CA LEU A 74 9.93 13.39 3.05
C LEU A 74 10.47 12.41 1.99
N LEU A 75 9.90 11.20 1.91
CA LEU A 75 10.25 10.22 0.90
C LEU A 75 9.87 10.71 -0.51
N ALA A 76 8.69 11.32 -0.67
CA ALA A 76 8.26 11.90 -1.94
C ALA A 76 9.18 13.04 -2.39
N ALA A 77 9.59 13.92 -1.47
CA ALA A 77 10.56 14.97 -1.74
C ALA A 77 11.93 14.40 -2.15
N TYR A 78 12.38 13.33 -1.49
CA TYR A 78 13.63 12.65 -1.83
C TYR A 78 13.57 11.98 -3.22
N LYS A 79 12.45 11.32 -3.54
CA LYS A 79 12.20 10.76 -4.87
C LYS A 79 12.11 11.83 -5.96
N GLY A 80 11.54 12.99 -5.65
CA GLY A 80 11.41 14.09 -6.62
C GLY A 80 12.74 14.59 -7.18
N GLN A 81 13.85 14.33 -6.49
CA GLN A 81 15.19 14.63 -7.02
C GLN A 81 15.61 13.67 -8.15
N TRP A 82 15.06 12.46 -8.21
CA TRP A 82 15.41 11.40 -9.15
C TRP A 82 14.17 11.02 -9.98
N THR A 83 13.95 11.70 -11.10
CA THR A 83 12.79 11.42 -11.98
C THR A 83 12.91 10.13 -12.76
N ASP A 84 14.14 9.68 -12.99
CA ASP A 84 14.43 8.54 -13.88
C ASP A 84 14.54 7.21 -13.11
N ILE A 85 14.51 7.26 -11.78
CA ILE A 85 14.74 6.11 -10.91
C ILE A 85 13.63 6.03 -9.87
N ASP A 86 12.83 4.96 -9.92
CA ASP A 86 11.90 4.66 -8.82
C ASP A 86 12.65 3.96 -7.68
N LEU A 87 12.84 4.69 -6.57
CA LEU A 87 13.48 4.18 -5.36
C LEU A 87 12.63 3.19 -4.56
N THR A 88 11.33 3.09 -4.86
CA THR A 88 10.40 2.13 -4.22
C THR A 88 9.95 1.01 -5.15
N GLY A 89 10.59 0.89 -6.31
CA GLY A 89 10.37 -0.21 -7.23
C GLY A 89 10.82 -1.56 -6.66
N SER A 90 10.55 -2.63 -7.40
CA SER A 90 10.98 -3.97 -7.01
C SER A 90 12.51 -4.08 -6.90
N LEU A 91 12.98 -4.74 -5.84
CA LEU A 91 14.37 -5.15 -5.66
C LEU A 91 14.72 -6.39 -6.49
N GLU A 92 13.71 -7.08 -7.04
CA GLU A 92 13.92 -8.26 -7.90
C GLU A 92 14.18 -7.82 -9.33
N PRO A 93 15.33 -8.21 -9.93
CA PRO A 93 15.66 -7.82 -11.28
C PRO A 93 14.66 -8.41 -12.29
N PRO A 94 14.17 -7.61 -13.27
CA PRO A 94 13.26 -8.10 -14.28
C PRO A 94 13.97 -9.13 -15.18
N ARG A 95 13.32 -10.27 -15.40
CA ARG A 95 13.82 -11.32 -16.30
C ARG A 95 13.52 -11.01 -17.76
N ASP A 96 12.33 -10.45 -18.00
CA ASP A 96 11.79 -10.16 -19.31
C ASP A 96 11.19 -8.75 -19.30
N LEU A 97 11.29 -8.05 -20.44
CA LEU A 97 10.74 -6.69 -20.57
C LEU A 97 9.21 -6.69 -20.57
N PHE A 98 8.62 -7.74 -21.12
CA PHE A 98 7.18 -7.94 -21.27
C PHE A 98 6.73 -9.16 -20.48
N ILE A 99 5.56 -9.04 -19.85
CA ILE A 99 4.96 -10.09 -19.02
C ILE A 99 3.49 -10.29 -19.39
N ASP A 100 3.03 -11.53 -19.28
CA ASP A 100 1.61 -11.83 -19.32
C ASP A 100 1.00 -11.56 -17.94
N VAL A 101 -0.08 -10.77 -17.91
CA VAL A 101 -0.80 -10.45 -16.68
C VAL A 101 -2.28 -10.76 -16.81
N ARG A 102 -2.88 -11.27 -15.73
CA ARG A 102 -4.33 -11.43 -15.57
C ARG A 102 -4.89 -10.39 -14.63
N VAL A 103 -6.00 -9.78 -15.01
CA VAL A 103 -6.74 -8.82 -14.18
C VAL A 103 -7.57 -9.55 -13.13
N LEU A 104 -7.35 -9.25 -11.85
CA LEU A 104 -8.12 -9.80 -10.73
C LEU A 104 -9.29 -8.90 -10.34
N LYS A 105 -9.13 -7.59 -10.47
CA LYS A 105 -10.10 -6.54 -10.13
C LYS A 105 -10.18 -5.53 -11.26
N ASP A 106 -11.40 -5.08 -11.59
CA ASP A 106 -11.59 -4.01 -12.58
C ASP A 106 -10.84 -2.75 -12.13
N ALA A 107 -9.98 -2.23 -13.01
CA ALA A 107 -9.13 -1.06 -12.73
C ALA A 107 -9.38 0.11 -13.70
N GLY A 108 -10.34 -0.03 -14.62
CA GLY A 108 -10.67 1.00 -15.60
C GLY A 108 -9.62 1.11 -16.70
N GLU A 109 -9.45 2.31 -17.25
CA GLU A 109 -8.49 2.60 -18.33
C GLU A 109 -7.13 3.03 -17.75
N ILE A 110 -6.06 2.35 -18.15
CA ILE A 110 -4.69 2.68 -17.76
C ILE A 110 -3.89 3.15 -18.99
N GLN A 111 -2.99 4.10 -18.77
CA GLN A 111 -2.10 4.56 -19.83
C GLN A 111 -0.79 3.77 -19.79
N THR A 112 -0.54 3.06 -20.88
CA THR A 112 0.74 2.43 -21.19
C THR A 112 1.47 3.23 -22.24
N GLU A 113 2.75 2.93 -22.45
CA GLU A 113 3.55 3.62 -23.46
C GLU A 113 3.02 3.45 -24.90
N TYR A 114 2.30 2.36 -25.18
CA TYR A 114 1.73 2.06 -26.52
C TYR A 114 0.27 2.49 -26.66
N GLY A 115 -0.34 3.03 -25.61
CA GLY A 115 -1.73 3.50 -25.64
C GLY A 115 -2.52 3.16 -24.39
N ALA A 116 -3.81 3.49 -24.45
CA ALA A 116 -4.74 3.24 -23.36
C ALA A 116 -5.28 1.81 -23.40
N ILE A 117 -5.30 1.14 -22.25
CA ILE A 117 -5.80 -0.23 -22.12
C ILE A 117 -6.86 -0.28 -21.04
N THR A 118 -8.02 -0.86 -21.34
CA THR A 118 -9.10 -1.04 -20.37
C THR A 118 -8.93 -2.38 -19.64
N LEU A 119 -8.61 -2.31 -18.36
CA LEU A 119 -8.45 -3.46 -17.47
C LEU A 119 -9.81 -3.94 -16.96
N THR A 120 -10.32 -4.98 -17.61
CA THR A 120 -11.53 -5.71 -17.20
C THR A 120 -11.17 -7.02 -16.51
N LYS A 121 -11.94 -7.39 -15.48
CA LYS A 121 -11.72 -8.56 -14.64
C LYS A 121 -11.66 -9.84 -15.45
N ASN A 122 -10.69 -10.69 -15.12
CA ASN A 122 -10.34 -11.95 -15.79
C ASN A 122 -9.79 -11.83 -17.22
N SER A 123 -9.61 -10.61 -17.75
CA SER A 123 -8.89 -10.40 -19.01
C SER A 123 -7.39 -10.62 -18.83
N GLN A 124 -6.72 -10.92 -19.94
CA GLN A 124 -5.28 -11.14 -19.99
C GLN A 124 -4.64 -10.16 -20.97
N PHE A 125 -3.48 -9.64 -20.60
CA PHE A 125 -2.74 -8.68 -21.41
C PHE A 125 -1.26 -9.04 -21.41
N TYR A 126 -0.61 -8.80 -22.55
CA TYR A 126 0.84 -8.86 -22.69
C TYR A 126 1.38 -7.43 -22.72
N VAL A 127 2.02 -7.01 -21.63
CA VAL A 127 2.37 -5.61 -21.37
C VAL A 127 3.78 -5.50 -20.82
N ARG A 128 4.37 -4.31 -20.95
CA ARG A 128 5.68 -4.02 -20.39
C ARG A 128 5.60 -4.04 -18.86
N GLN A 129 6.56 -4.69 -18.22
CA GLN A 129 6.56 -4.85 -16.76
C GLN A 129 6.49 -3.50 -16.01
N GLY A 130 7.20 -2.47 -16.49
CA GLY A 130 7.26 -1.16 -15.84
C GLY A 130 5.92 -0.44 -15.73
N ASP A 131 5.02 -0.62 -16.70
CA ASP A 131 3.72 0.06 -16.71
C ASP A 131 2.73 -0.56 -15.71
N VAL A 132 2.92 -1.84 -15.37
CA VAL A 132 1.98 -2.61 -14.55
C VAL A 132 2.51 -3.00 -13.17
N GLU A 133 3.77 -2.74 -12.88
CA GLU A 133 4.44 -3.15 -11.64
C GLU A 133 3.67 -2.66 -10.39
N ARG A 134 3.25 -1.39 -10.40
CA ARG A 134 2.48 -0.80 -9.29
C ARG A 134 1.11 -1.47 -9.12
N LEU A 135 0.46 -1.84 -10.22
CA LEU A 135 -0.86 -2.51 -10.20
C LEU A 135 -0.75 -3.97 -9.73
N ILE A 136 0.37 -4.64 -10.01
CA ILE A 136 0.68 -5.95 -9.47
C ILE A 136 0.91 -5.85 -7.95
N ALA A 137 1.70 -4.88 -7.48
CA ALA A 137 1.95 -4.66 -6.05
C ALA A 137 0.66 -4.36 -5.26
N GLN A 138 -0.27 -3.62 -5.86
CA GLN A 138 -1.59 -3.33 -5.28
C GLN A 138 -2.57 -4.52 -5.35
N GLY A 139 -2.24 -5.59 -6.08
CA GLY A 139 -3.06 -6.79 -6.21
C GLY A 139 -4.23 -6.67 -7.20
N TYR A 140 -4.19 -5.72 -8.14
CA TYR A 140 -5.14 -5.65 -9.25
C TYR A 140 -4.82 -6.65 -10.36
N LEU A 141 -3.53 -6.93 -10.54
CA LEU A 141 -3.01 -7.80 -11.60
C LEU A 141 -2.20 -8.96 -11.01
N GLN A 142 -2.20 -10.09 -11.72
CA GLN A 142 -1.40 -11.26 -11.40
C GLN A 142 -0.53 -11.64 -12.60
N LYS A 143 0.78 -11.79 -12.40
CA LYS A 143 1.71 -12.28 -13.42
C LYS A 143 1.44 -13.75 -13.74
N LEU A 144 1.39 -14.09 -15.03
CA LEU A 144 1.26 -15.43 -15.57
C LEU A 144 2.58 -15.85 -16.22
N GLY A 145 3.52 -16.39 -15.44
CA GLY A 145 4.82 -16.88 -15.94
C GLY A 145 5.90 -15.80 -15.99
#